data_AF-A0A8T3XW82-F1
#
_entry.id   AF-A0A8T3XW82-F1
#
_cell.length_a   1.000
_cell.length_b   1.000
_cell.length_c   1.000
_cell.angle_alpha   90.00
_cell.angle_beta   90.00
_cell.angle_gamma   90.00
#
_symmetry.space_group_name_H-M   'P 1'
#
loop_
_entity.id
_entity.type
_entity.pdbx_description
1 polymer ?
#
loop_
_entity_poly.entity_id
_entity_poly.type
_entity_poly.pdbx_seq_one_letter_code
_entity_poly.pdbx_strand_id
1 'polypeptide(L)'
;MTLTMSEMMPVGLCIATQELFDTKRYCQNFGDHLLLRVKDKNLDYYLVPFKRELNDSINSKKFLEGHKAAIINNIDKIISLVTGRYVQINYKTAESIVNEGRALIKKLLFVDSFQQISALEPAFKSKISLPVYSLFLESTKRKIG
;
A
#
# COMPACT_ATOMS: atom_id res chain seq x y z
N MET A 1 -1.45 -19.17 21.81
CA MET A 1 -1.50 -17.72 22.10
C MET A 1 -2.03 -17.01 20.86
N THR A 2 -2.91 -16.04 21.01
CA THR A 2 -3.65 -15.43 19.90
C THR A 2 -2.86 -14.24 19.35
N LEU A 3 -2.53 -14.26 18.05
CA LEU A 3 -1.99 -13.08 17.35
C LEU A 3 -3.03 -11.97 17.41
N THR A 4 -2.64 -10.81 17.91
CA THR A 4 -3.54 -9.64 17.93
C THR A 4 -3.54 -8.95 16.57
N MET A 5 -4.66 -8.32 16.22
CA MET A 5 -4.75 -7.49 15.01
C MET A 5 -3.68 -6.40 14.97
N SER A 6 -3.33 -5.84 16.14
CA SER A 6 -2.26 -4.87 16.26
C SER A 6 -0.94 -5.44 15.77
N GLU A 7 -0.58 -6.67 16.15
CA GLU A 7 0.70 -7.29 15.77
C GLU A 7 0.79 -7.61 14.27
N MET A 8 -0.32 -7.95 13.62
CA MET A 8 -0.37 -8.22 12.18
C MET A 8 -0.37 -6.95 11.33
N MET A 9 -0.61 -5.78 11.93
CA MET A 9 -0.76 -4.50 11.21
C MET A 9 0.41 -4.13 10.27
N PRO A 10 1.70 -4.32 10.61
CA PRO A 10 2.80 -3.99 9.71
C PRO A 10 2.75 -4.83 8.42
N VAL A 11 2.43 -6.11 8.56
CA VAL A 11 2.26 -7.04 7.44
C VAL A 11 1.02 -6.68 6.62
N GLY A 12 -0.11 -6.42 7.27
CA GLY A 12 -1.35 -6.01 6.61
C GLY A 12 -1.18 -4.73 5.78
N LEU A 13 -0.45 -3.74 6.32
CA LEU A 13 -0.12 -2.52 5.58
C LEU A 13 0.79 -2.80 4.39
N CYS A 14 1.77 -3.71 4.50
CA CYS A 14 2.59 -4.10 3.36
C CYS A 14 1.75 -4.73 2.23
N ILE A 15 0.79 -5.60 2.55
CA ILE A 15 -0.12 -6.20 1.56
C ILE A 15 -0.98 -5.12 0.90
N ALA A 16 -1.65 -4.28 1.71
CA ALA A 16 -2.50 -3.21 1.19
C ALA A 16 -1.70 -2.24 0.29
N THR A 17 -0.44 -1.96 0.63
CA THR A 17 0.43 -1.09 -0.18
C THR A 17 0.87 -1.75 -1.47
N GLN A 18 1.15 -3.07 -1.47
CA GLN A 18 1.44 -3.81 -2.70
C GLN A 18 0.27 -3.76 -3.68
N GLU A 19 -0.97 -3.86 -3.20
CA GLU A 19 -2.14 -3.72 -4.06
C GLU A 19 -2.26 -2.34 -4.70
N LEU A 20 -1.81 -1.28 -4.01
CA LEU A 20 -1.77 0.07 -4.59
C LEU A 20 -0.72 0.21 -5.68
N PHE A 21 0.39 -0.53 -5.62
CA PHE A 21 1.39 -0.54 -6.68
C PHE A 21 0.92 -1.26 -7.95
N ASP A 22 -0.07 -2.16 -7.85
CA ASP A 22 -0.79 -2.72 -9.01
C ASP A 22 -1.77 -1.68 -9.57
N THR A 23 -1.19 -0.69 -10.27
CA THR A 23 -1.95 0.43 -10.82
C THR A 23 -2.94 0.00 -11.89
N LYS A 24 -2.72 -1.16 -12.55
CA LYS A 24 -3.68 -1.73 -13.50
C LYS A 24 -4.93 -2.21 -12.76
N ARG A 25 -4.77 -2.97 -11.69
CA ARG A 25 -5.89 -3.39 -10.83
C ARG A 25 -6.55 -2.19 -10.14
N TYR A 26 -5.77 -1.20 -9.70
CA TYR A 26 -6.30 0.02 -9.08
C TYR A 26 -7.14 0.85 -10.07
N CYS A 27 -6.62 1.12 -11.27
CA CYS A 27 -7.37 1.82 -12.32
C CYS A 27 -8.56 1.00 -12.82
N GLN A 28 -8.50 -0.33 -12.85
CA GLN A 28 -9.67 -1.16 -13.14
C GLN A 28 -10.71 -1.13 -12.01
N ASN A 29 -10.29 -1.17 -10.75
CA ASN A 29 -11.21 -1.10 -9.60
C ASN A 29 -11.98 0.23 -9.54
N PHE A 30 -11.31 1.34 -9.86
CA PHE A 30 -11.91 2.68 -9.84
C PHE A 30 -12.50 3.12 -11.18
N GLY A 31 -11.96 2.62 -12.30
CA GLY A 31 -12.23 3.08 -13.66
C GLY A 31 -12.95 2.11 -14.58
N ASP A 32 -13.06 0.82 -14.22
CA ASP A 32 -13.74 -0.15 -15.05
C ASP A 32 -14.35 -1.32 -14.25
N HIS A 33 -15.68 -1.25 -14.11
CA HIS A 33 -16.59 -2.39 -13.92
C HIS A 33 -16.56 -3.17 -12.60
N LEU A 34 -15.73 -2.84 -11.60
CA LEU A 34 -15.63 -3.67 -10.38
C LEU A 34 -16.44 -3.19 -9.16
N LEU A 35 -16.61 -1.87 -8.95
CA LEU A 35 -17.21 -1.37 -7.71
C LEU A 35 -18.63 -1.92 -7.45
N LEU A 36 -19.41 -2.20 -8.50
CA LEU A 36 -20.80 -2.65 -8.37
C LEU A 36 -21.15 -3.66 -9.47
N ARG A 37 -20.75 -4.93 -9.29
CA ARG A 37 -21.20 -6.05 -10.14
C ARG A 37 -22.67 -6.43 -9.90
N VAL A 38 -23.23 -6.04 -8.75
CA VAL A 38 -24.62 -6.33 -8.41
C VAL A 38 -25.52 -5.29 -9.08
N LYS A 39 -26.31 -5.77 -10.05
CA LYS A 39 -27.30 -4.98 -10.80
C LYS A 39 -28.55 -4.75 -9.94
N ASP A 40 -28.43 -3.96 -8.88
CA ASP A 40 -29.64 -3.36 -8.32
C ASP A 40 -30.07 -2.22 -9.26
N LYS A 41 -31.13 -2.46 -10.03
CA LYS A 41 -31.68 -1.48 -10.97
C LYS A 41 -32.06 -0.16 -10.31
N ASN A 42 -32.34 -0.15 -9.01
CA ASN A 42 -32.66 1.06 -8.27
C ASN A 42 -31.42 1.92 -8.00
N LEU A 43 -30.24 1.30 -7.93
CA LEU A 43 -28.97 2.00 -7.71
C LEU A 43 -28.33 2.44 -9.03
N ASP A 44 -28.63 1.77 -10.14
CA ASP A 44 -28.04 2.08 -11.47
C ASP A 44 -28.13 3.56 -11.84
N TYR A 45 -29.25 4.23 -11.51
CA TYR A 45 -29.43 5.67 -11.77
C TYR A 45 -28.35 6.56 -11.10
N TYR A 46 -27.92 6.21 -9.89
CA TYR A 46 -26.88 6.94 -9.15
C TYR A 46 -25.46 6.50 -9.55
N LEU A 47 -25.31 5.21 -9.85
CA LEU A 47 -24.01 4.59 -10.06
C LEU A 47 -23.44 4.87 -11.46
N VAL A 48 -24.29 5.01 -12.48
CA VAL A 48 -23.83 5.27 -13.86
C VAL A 48 -23.18 6.66 -14.00
N PRO A 49 -23.78 7.76 -13.52
CA PRO A 49 -23.13 9.09 -13.53
C PRO A 49 -21.83 9.09 -12.72
N PHE A 50 -21.85 8.50 -11.52
CA PHE A 50 -20.68 8.42 -10.66
C PHE A 50 -19.51 7.65 -11.31
N LYS A 51 -19.79 6.54 -11.99
CA LYS A 51 -18.78 5.79 -12.77
C LYS A 51 -18.18 6.63 -13.90
N ARG A 52 -19.01 7.40 -14.63
CA ARG A 52 -18.53 8.28 -15.70
C ARG A 52 -17.61 9.37 -15.17
N GLU A 53 -17.99 10.03 -14.08
CA GLU A 53 -17.17 11.04 -13.41
C GLU A 53 -15.83 10.48 -12.92
N LEU A 54 -15.82 9.27 -12.37
CA LEU A 54 -14.59 8.59 -11.97
C LEU A 54 -13.68 8.30 -13.17
N ASN A 55 -14.25 7.81 -14.28
CA ASN A 55 -13.49 7.51 -15.49
C ASN A 55 -12.86 8.76 -16.10
N ASP A 56 -13.60 9.88 -16.12
CA ASP A 56 -13.08 11.16 -16.57
C ASP A 56 -11.98 11.69 -15.64
N SER A 57 -12.11 11.41 -14.33
CA SER A 57 -11.16 11.83 -13.30
C SER A 57 -9.86 11.03 -13.29
N ILE A 58 -9.79 9.84 -13.89
CA ILE A 58 -8.55 9.04 -13.93
C ILE A 58 -7.41 9.76 -14.66
N ASN A 59 -7.75 10.56 -15.66
CA ASN A 59 -6.81 11.39 -16.39
C ASN A 59 -6.46 12.71 -15.67
N SER A 60 -7.12 12.98 -14.53
CA SER A 60 -6.84 14.15 -13.71
C SER A 60 -5.53 13.96 -12.96
N LYS A 61 -4.65 14.96 -13.03
CA LYS A 61 -3.44 15.05 -12.19
C LYS A 61 -3.77 14.86 -10.69
N LYS A 62 -4.94 15.33 -10.24
CA LYS A 62 -5.38 15.18 -8.84
C LYS A 62 -5.56 13.72 -8.43
N PHE A 63 -5.97 12.84 -9.34
CA PHE A 63 -6.17 11.42 -9.06
C PHE A 63 -4.82 10.70 -8.85
N LEU A 64 -3.83 11.00 -9.69
CA LEU A 64 -2.45 10.52 -9.51
C LEU A 64 -1.87 11.01 -8.17
N GLU A 65 -2.04 12.29 -7.84
CA GLU A 65 -1.55 12.85 -6.57
C GLU A 65 -2.24 12.22 -5.34
N GLY A 66 -3.55 11.98 -5.41
CA GLY A 66 -4.28 11.26 -4.36
C GLY A 66 -3.78 9.81 -4.18
N HIS A 67 -3.50 9.13 -5.28
CA HIS A 67 -2.94 7.78 -5.25
C HIS A 67 -1.52 7.75 -4.67
N LYS A 68 -0.66 8.70 -5.07
CA LYS A 68 0.67 8.91 -4.48
C LYS A 68 0.57 9.12 -2.96
N ALA A 69 -0.34 9.99 -2.52
CA ALA A 69 -0.55 10.29 -1.10
C ALA A 69 -0.98 9.04 -0.30
N ALA A 70 -1.86 8.19 -0.85
CA ALA A 70 -2.28 6.95 -0.21
C ALA A 70 -1.10 5.98 -0.01
N ILE A 71 -0.26 5.79 -1.03
CA ILE A 71 0.93 4.94 -0.95
C ILE A 71 1.92 5.51 0.07
N ILE A 72 2.21 6.81 0.01
CA ILE A 72 3.14 7.49 0.91
C ILE A 72 2.69 7.34 2.37
N ASN A 73 1.41 7.59 2.65
CA ASN A 73 0.82 7.43 3.99
C ASN A 73 0.99 6.01 4.53
N ASN A 74 0.81 4.99 3.69
CA ASN A 74 1.02 3.61 4.13
C ASN A 74 2.51 3.31 4.39
N ILE A 75 3.43 3.78 3.55
CA ILE A 75 4.86 3.62 3.76
C ILE A 75 5.29 4.29 5.08
N ASP A 76 4.80 5.50 5.36
CA ASP A 76 5.10 6.21 6.60
C ASP A 76 4.61 5.46 7.84
N LYS A 77 3.38 4.91 7.79
CA LYS A 77 2.86 4.04 8.84
C LYS A 77 3.69 2.78 9.04
N ILE A 78 4.14 2.14 7.96
CA ILE A 78 5.03 0.97 8.02
C ILE A 78 6.33 1.36 8.71
N ILE A 79 6.95 2.47 8.32
CA ILE A 79 8.17 3.00 8.95
C ILE A 79 7.95 3.18 10.46
N SER A 80 6.90 3.88 10.87
CA SER A 80 6.59 4.13 12.28
C SER A 80 6.43 2.82 13.07
N LEU A 81 5.69 1.85 12.51
CA LEU A 81 5.47 0.56 13.16
C LEU A 81 6.74 -0.29 13.26
N VAL A 82 7.57 -0.31 12.21
CA VAL A 82 8.85 -1.01 12.20
C VAL A 82 9.79 -0.41 13.25
N THR A 83 9.89 0.92 13.29
CA THR A 83 10.69 1.63 14.29
C THR A 83 10.22 1.32 15.71
N GLY A 84 8.91 1.41 15.96
CA GLY A 84 8.34 1.21 17.30
C GLY A 84 8.40 -0.23 17.81
N ARG A 85 8.52 -1.23 16.93
CA ARG A 85 8.31 -2.64 17.30
C ARG A 85 9.50 -3.56 17.04
N TYR A 86 10.27 -3.31 16.01
CA TYR A 86 11.27 -4.26 15.53
C TYR A 86 12.72 -3.80 15.71
N VAL A 87 12.94 -2.55 16.09
CA VAL A 87 14.28 -2.01 16.37
C VAL A 87 15.00 -2.80 17.45
N GLN A 88 14.29 -3.23 18.50
CA GLN A 88 14.85 -4.04 19.58
C GLN A 88 15.07 -5.52 19.18
N ILE A 89 14.48 -5.94 18.08
CA ILE A 89 14.62 -7.31 17.56
C ILE A 89 15.85 -7.39 16.68
N ASN A 90 15.90 -6.53 15.67
CA ASN A 90 17.00 -6.44 14.72
C ASN A 90 17.10 -5.00 14.19
N TYR A 91 17.95 -4.22 14.85
CA TYR A 91 18.19 -2.81 14.54
C TYR A 91 18.57 -2.60 13.06
N LYS A 92 19.52 -3.39 12.55
CA LYS A 92 20.08 -3.21 11.19
C LYS A 92 19.01 -3.40 10.11
N THR A 93 18.17 -4.42 10.25
CA THR A 93 17.08 -4.67 9.30
C THR A 93 16.00 -3.61 9.43
N ALA A 94 15.63 -3.22 10.65
CA ALA A 94 14.64 -2.16 10.88
C ALA A 94 15.10 -0.81 10.30
N GLU A 95 16.35 -0.41 10.54
CA GLU A 95 16.94 0.82 9.99
C GLU A 95 17.01 0.79 8.46
N SER A 96 17.40 -0.34 7.87
CA SER A 96 17.38 -0.53 6.42
C SER A 96 16.00 -0.28 5.82
N ILE A 97 14.94 -0.84 6.43
CA ILE A 97 13.55 -0.62 6.00
C ILE A 97 13.16 0.86 6.10
N VAL A 98 13.54 1.55 7.18
CA VAL A 98 13.25 2.98 7.36
C VAL A 98 13.90 3.81 6.26
N ASN A 99 15.17 3.54 5.98
CA ASN A 99 15.93 4.26 4.96
C ASN A 99 15.37 4.01 3.55
N GLU A 100 15.09 2.76 3.21
CA GLU A 100 14.50 2.39 1.92
C GLU A 100 13.07 2.91 1.77
N GLY A 101 12.28 2.93 2.85
CA GLY A 101 10.95 3.54 2.88
C GLY A 101 10.98 5.04 2.58
N ARG A 102 11.89 5.78 3.24
CA ARG A 102 12.10 7.21 2.97
C ARG A 102 12.58 7.46 1.54
N ALA A 103 13.49 6.62 1.03
CA ALA A 103 13.95 6.72 -0.35
C ALA A 103 12.81 6.46 -1.35
N LEU A 104 11.91 5.52 -1.07
CA LEU A 104 10.77 5.23 -1.91
C LEU A 104 9.73 6.35 -1.90
N ILE A 105 9.45 6.95 -0.74
CA ILE A 105 8.60 8.16 -0.62
C ILE A 105 9.18 9.28 -1.50
N LYS A 106 10.49 9.53 -1.42
CA LYS A 106 11.14 10.53 -2.28
C LYS A 106 10.91 10.25 -3.75
N LYS A 107 11.08 9.00 -4.21
CA LYS A 107 10.81 8.63 -5.60
C LYS A 107 9.35 8.85 -5.98
N LEU A 108 8.41 8.45 -5.12
CA LEU A 108 6.98 8.61 -5.34
C LEU A 108 6.58 10.08 -5.51
N LEU A 109 7.22 11.04 -4.83
CA LEU A 109 6.90 12.46 -4.99
C LEU A 109 7.10 12.97 -6.43
N PHE A 110 8.06 12.39 -7.15
CA PHE A 110 8.45 12.81 -8.51
C PHE A 110 7.93 11.91 -9.63
N VAL A 111 7.10 10.89 -9.32
CA VAL A 111 6.45 10.12 -10.38
C VAL A 111 5.34 10.94 -11.03
N ASP A 112 5.28 10.85 -12.36
CA ASP A 112 4.34 11.57 -13.20
C ASP A 112 3.32 10.65 -13.89
N SER A 113 3.41 9.32 -13.67
CA SER A 113 2.48 8.36 -14.23
C SER A 113 2.28 7.12 -13.35
N PHE A 114 1.15 6.46 -13.55
CA PHE A 114 0.83 5.18 -12.89
C PHE A 114 1.83 4.07 -13.27
N GLN A 115 2.36 4.09 -14.50
CA GLN A 115 3.37 3.13 -14.94
C GLN A 115 4.68 3.29 -14.15
N GLN A 116 5.09 4.53 -13.87
CA GLN A 116 6.25 4.80 -13.02
C GLN A 116 6.00 4.34 -11.57
N ILE A 117 4.78 4.48 -11.05
CA ILE A 117 4.40 3.92 -9.74
C ILE A 117 4.53 2.39 -9.77
N SER A 118 3.96 1.71 -10.74
CA SER A 118 4.06 0.24 -10.85
C SER A 118 5.50 -0.26 -10.96
N ALA A 119 6.39 0.49 -11.61
CA ALA A 119 7.81 0.16 -11.69
C ALA A 119 8.53 0.18 -10.33
N LEU A 120 7.94 0.80 -9.30
CA LEU A 120 8.48 0.82 -7.93
C LEU A 120 8.06 -0.40 -7.09
N GLU A 121 7.08 -1.20 -7.54
CA GLU A 121 6.60 -2.39 -6.82
C GLU A 121 7.74 -3.35 -6.43
N PRO A 122 8.66 -3.74 -7.35
CA PRO A 122 9.66 -4.74 -7.01
C PRO A 122 10.62 -4.23 -5.93
N ALA A 123 10.89 -2.93 -5.92
CA ALA A 123 11.70 -2.28 -4.89
C ALA A 123 10.96 -2.27 -3.54
N PHE A 124 9.68 -1.91 -3.52
CA PHE A 124 8.87 -2.00 -2.29
C PHE A 124 8.85 -3.43 -1.74
N LYS A 125 8.63 -4.42 -2.60
CA LYS A 125 8.55 -5.82 -2.21
C LYS A 125 9.86 -6.33 -1.61
N SER A 126 10.95 -6.18 -2.35
CA SER A 126 12.26 -6.73 -1.97
C SER A 126 12.90 -6.02 -0.78
N LYS A 127 12.71 -4.69 -0.67
CA LYS A 127 13.42 -3.87 0.32
C LYS A 127 12.61 -3.53 1.56
N ILE A 128 11.28 -3.62 1.50
CA ILE A 128 10.40 -3.24 2.62
C ILE A 128 9.52 -4.43 3.00
N SER A 129 8.67 -4.89 2.08
CA SER A 129 7.66 -5.92 2.38
C SER A 129 8.29 -7.20 2.94
N LEU A 130 9.19 -7.85 2.18
CA LEU A 130 9.83 -9.11 2.60
C LEU A 130 10.65 -8.95 3.90
N PRO A 131 11.47 -7.91 4.09
CA PRO A 131 12.14 -7.67 5.37
C PRO A 131 11.18 -7.46 6.55
N VAL A 132 10.05 -6.77 6.36
CA VAL A 132 9.02 -6.62 7.40
C VAL A 132 8.42 -7.97 7.78
N TYR A 133 8.15 -8.85 6.81
CA TYR A 133 7.73 -10.23 7.09
C TYR A 133 8.77 -11.00 7.90
N SER A 134 10.05 -10.90 7.55
CA SER A 134 11.12 -11.56 8.29
C SER A 134 11.18 -11.10 9.75
N LEU A 135 11.08 -9.79 10.00
CA LEU A 135 11.03 -9.22 11.35
C LEU A 135 9.79 -9.68 12.13
N PHE A 136 8.63 -9.74 11.46
CA PHE A 136 7.41 -10.24 12.07
C PHE A 136 7.52 -11.71 12.50
N LEU A 137 8.09 -12.56 11.64
CA LEU A 137 8.32 -13.98 11.96
C LEU A 137 9.31 -14.13 13.12
N GLU A 138 10.39 -13.34 13.13
CA GLU A 138 11.37 -13.35 14.23
C GLU A 138 10.73 -12.90 15.54
N SER A 139 9.93 -11.82 15.51
CA SER A 139 9.16 -11.34 16.66
C SER A 139 8.21 -12.40 17.21
N THR A 140 7.56 -13.14 16.32
CA THR A 140 6.59 -14.17 16.71
C THR A 140 7.30 -15.37 17.33
N LYS A 141 8.45 -15.78 16.77
CA LYS A 141 9.28 -16.85 17.34
C LYS A 141 9.78 -16.53 18.76
N ARG A 142 10.28 -15.30 18.99
CA ARG A 142 10.74 -14.84 20.32
C ARG A 142 9.62 -14.72 21.37
N LYS A 143 8.36 -14.72 20.95
CA LYS A 143 7.20 -14.71 21.86
C LYS A 143 6.70 -16.11 22.20
N ILE A 144 7.05 -17.10 21.38
CA ILE A 144 6.61 -18.50 21.53
C ILE A 144 7.67 -19.34 22.27
N GLY A 145 8.96 -19.02 22.08
CA GLY A 145 10.06 -19.56 22.87
C GLY A 145 10.31 -18.76 24.13
#